data_AF-A0A8S3YTV8-F1
#
_entry.id   AF-A0A8S3YTV8-F1
#
_cell.length_a   1.000
_cell.length_b   1.000
_cell.length_c   1.000
_cell.angle_alpha   90.00
_cell.angle_beta   90.00
_cell.angle_gamma   90.00
#
_symmetry.space_group_name_H-M   'P 1'
#
loop_
_entity.id
_entity.type
_entity.pdbx_description
1 polymer ?
#
loop_
_entity_poly.entity_id
_entity_poly.type
_entity_poly.pdbx_seq_one_letter_code
_entity_poly.pdbx_strand_id
1 'polypeptide(L)'
;MAVIGGEQFMSLETKGGPMTVEEERDYYRQRFLSLKLVLKELQQQLLLYKTRCSGVDTVALMLKESKQEVMTLTKQRRALETAVANLQNRLSANGLSNSVSIEETELFVPGASKQTLDNLAKENARLRTLLKSHEAQASKKPSEDIHNMTALVEKLEAENNQLRVQLMEVEQLKLVVRSQYEDVIKRIKDAHQAEKQQLEQELTQNLQGQVVSSRHNESDCDIERQTKATQTVGLAPSKVDEVRQALRMLSDHCIALDQSLEHVQEEAKLEKIEKDNDMAPNDKNNMVSRAAYMELEQKLNQIIQMNQRWQAYNENQEQQIHGLNARIAELEQLNKEGEELQGALNAKEMENQTLKHQIMNLTREINKLRLQPPVDVSLIEILKQQIQVCTEDFNTERKDREHAVNKAKQLQDELNRVVSENEVLRKDIDNLQKIKHTPEVQFDKRESPFWMRSQPMPFNAFAGIPPDRLPFPSSSSSSGTSPSVGSSHSPVPSPVPMSFSSTSSAADRSSFYPSGPQDSNAGFRTLPRTGYRQQVSQASGQTSLPRARGPQEVQRSSASPVSMPALSNRSEGLAKPDLTCPKCSKEFAESQQAELIHHINSCTE
;
A
#
# COMPACT_ATOMS: atom_id res chain seq x y z
N MET A 1 -43.21 -5.85 3.62
CA MET A 1 -43.35 -6.00 2.14
C MET A 1 -44.57 -6.88 1.78
N ALA A 2 -45.70 -6.76 2.48
CA ALA A 2 -46.87 -7.62 2.28
C ALA A 2 -48.20 -6.83 2.28
N VAL A 3 -48.23 -5.62 1.72
CA VAL A 3 -49.41 -4.73 1.82
C VAL A 3 -50.02 -4.36 0.45
N ILE A 4 -49.47 -4.80 -0.67
CA ILE A 4 -50.06 -4.54 -2.00
C ILE A 4 -50.46 -5.87 -2.66
N GLY A 5 -51.14 -6.70 -1.89
CA GLY A 5 -51.83 -7.91 -2.33
C GLY A 5 -53.33 -7.85 -2.05
N GLY A 6 -53.89 -6.64 -1.92
CA GLY A 6 -55.33 -6.46 -1.82
C GLY A 6 -55.94 -6.58 -3.21
N GLU A 7 -56.43 -7.76 -3.55
CA GLU A 7 -57.23 -8.13 -4.73
C GLU A 7 -58.53 -7.31 -4.91
N GLN A 8 -58.68 -6.18 -4.22
CA GLN A 8 -59.82 -5.26 -4.35
C GLN A 8 -59.65 -4.25 -5.49
N PHE A 9 -58.47 -4.18 -6.12
CA PHE A 9 -58.30 -3.38 -7.32
C PHE A 9 -58.87 -4.17 -8.52
N MET A 10 -60.13 -3.88 -8.88
CA MET A 10 -60.78 -4.20 -10.16
C MET A 10 -61.81 -5.34 -10.22
N SER A 11 -62.53 -5.67 -9.14
CA SER A 11 -63.88 -6.25 -9.30
C SER A 11 -64.90 -5.13 -9.43
N LEU A 12 -64.82 -4.38 -10.53
CA LEU A 12 -65.92 -3.51 -10.97
C LEU A 12 -66.82 -4.37 -11.85
N GLU A 13 -67.69 -5.14 -11.19
CA GLU A 13 -68.81 -5.79 -11.86
C GLU A 13 -69.60 -4.72 -12.62
N THR A 14 -69.62 -4.86 -13.95
CA THR A 14 -70.44 -4.06 -14.84
C THR A 14 -71.90 -4.27 -14.45
N LYS A 15 -72.49 -3.34 -13.69
CA LYS A 15 -73.95 -3.27 -13.53
C LYS A 15 -74.53 -3.13 -14.94
N GLY A 16 -75.17 -4.19 -15.43
CA GLY A 16 -75.59 -4.39 -16.83
C GLY A 16 -76.73 -3.50 -17.32
N GLY A 17 -76.62 -2.19 -17.16
CA GLY A 17 -77.44 -1.20 -17.88
C GLY A 17 -76.65 -0.61 -19.06
N PRO A 18 -77.31 -0.22 -20.17
CA PRO A 18 -76.64 0.49 -21.25
C PRO A 18 -76.13 1.84 -20.75
N MET A 19 -74.81 2.01 -20.70
CA MET A 19 -74.16 3.27 -20.37
C MET A 19 -74.29 4.25 -21.54
N THR A 20 -74.47 5.53 -21.26
CA THR A 20 -74.36 6.57 -22.30
C THR A 20 -72.91 6.71 -22.77
N VAL A 21 -72.71 7.21 -23.99
CA VAL A 21 -71.37 7.40 -24.57
C VAL A 21 -70.51 8.34 -23.72
N GLU A 22 -71.12 9.36 -23.12
CA GLU A 22 -70.47 10.29 -22.20
C GLU A 22 -69.99 9.60 -20.92
N GLU A 23 -70.83 8.76 -20.31
CA GLU A 23 -70.46 7.98 -19.12
C GLU A 23 -69.34 6.98 -19.40
N GLU A 24 -69.35 6.35 -20.58
CA GLU A 24 -68.29 5.43 -21.00
C GLU A 24 -66.95 6.17 -21.16
N ARG A 25 -66.97 7.37 -21.77
CA ARG A 25 -65.78 8.21 -21.92
C ARG A 25 -65.20 8.64 -20.58
N ASP A 26 -66.04 9.05 -19.64
CA ASP A 26 -65.61 9.47 -18.31
C ASP A 26 -65.09 8.28 -17.49
N TYR A 27 -65.70 7.10 -17.64
CA TYR A 27 -65.21 5.85 -17.10
C TYR A 27 -63.79 5.52 -17.59
N TYR A 28 -63.53 5.60 -18.90
CA TYR A 28 -62.19 5.37 -19.44
C TYR A 28 -61.17 6.43 -18.96
N ARG A 29 -61.57 7.69 -18.84
CA ARG A 29 -60.71 8.75 -18.28
C ARG A 29 -60.32 8.44 -16.83
N GLN A 30 -61.29 8.05 -16.01
CA GLN A 30 -61.04 7.70 -14.61
C GLN A 30 -60.15 6.46 -14.50
N ARG A 31 -60.38 5.44 -15.34
CA ARG A 31 -59.53 4.24 -15.40
C ARG A 31 -58.11 4.56 -15.85
N PHE A 32 -57.95 5.43 -16.86
CA PHE A 32 -56.64 5.88 -17.31
C PHE A 32 -55.89 6.65 -16.23
N LEU A 33 -56.58 7.55 -15.51
CA LEU A 33 -55.99 8.27 -14.36
C LEU A 33 -55.57 7.32 -13.24
N SER A 34 -56.39 6.30 -12.94
CA SER A 34 -56.08 5.25 -11.97
C SER A 34 -54.84 4.45 -12.40
N LEU A 35 -54.79 3.98 -13.65
CA LEU A 35 -53.62 3.28 -14.20
C LEU A 35 -52.36 4.15 -14.19
N LYS A 36 -52.49 5.45 -14.46
CA LYS A 36 -51.38 6.41 -14.40
C LYS A 36 -50.84 6.56 -12.98
N LEU A 37 -51.69 6.54 -11.96
CA LEU A 37 -51.26 6.55 -10.56
C LEU A 37 -50.54 5.25 -10.17
N VAL A 38 -51.08 4.10 -10.57
CA VAL A 38 -50.43 2.79 -10.34
C VAL A 38 -49.07 2.73 -11.03
N LEU A 39 -48.94 3.24 -12.25
CA LEU A 39 -47.67 3.26 -12.97
C LEU A 39 -46.63 4.15 -12.27
N LYS A 40 -47.04 5.32 -11.76
CA LYS A 40 -46.16 6.19 -10.95
C LYS A 40 -45.71 5.51 -9.66
N GLU A 41 -46.61 4.82 -8.98
CA GLU A 41 -46.30 4.07 -7.75
C GLU A 41 -45.29 2.95 -8.05
N LEU A 42 -45.50 2.16 -9.12
CA LEU A 42 -44.56 1.13 -9.53
C LEU A 42 -43.19 1.69 -9.93
N GLN A 43 -43.15 2.86 -10.59
CA GLN A 43 -41.90 3.56 -10.88
C GLN A 43 -41.18 4.00 -9.60
N GLN A 44 -41.91 4.52 -8.62
CA GLN A 44 -41.34 4.91 -7.32
C GLN A 44 -40.81 3.69 -6.57
N GLN A 45 -41.54 2.58 -6.58
CA GLN A 45 -41.08 1.32 -5.99
C GLN A 45 -39.82 0.81 -6.69
N LEU A 46 -39.77 0.83 -8.02
CA LEU A 46 -38.58 0.45 -8.78
C LEU A 46 -37.36 1.31 -8.41
N LEU A 47 -37.55 2.62 -8.25
CA LEU A 47 -36.49 3.52 -7.80
C LEU A 47 -36.02 3.18 -6.39
N LEU A 48 -36.93 2.92 -5.45
CA LEU A 48 -36.59 2.49 -4.09
C LEU A 48 -35.82 1.16 -4.08
N TYR A 49 -36.21 0.20 -4.91
CA TYR A 49 -35.48 -1.06 -5.06
C TYR A 49 -34.07 -0.83 -5.62
N LYS A 50 -33.90 0.04 -6.63
CA LYS A 50 -32.57 0.39 -7.16
C LYS A 50 -31.67 1.00 -6.08
N THR A 51 -32.18 1.95 -5.31
CA THR A 51 -31.43 2.55 -4.18
C THR A 51 -31.08 1.52 -3.12
N ARG A 52 -31.98 0.57 -2.84
CA ARG A 52 -31.71 -0.51 -1.88
C ARG A 52 -30.64 -1.48 -2.39
N CYS A 53 -30.69 -1.85 -3.67
CA CYS A 53 -29.67 -2.68 -4.30
C CYS A 53 -28.30 -2.00 -4.25
N SER A 54 -28.19 -0.71 -4.61
CA SER A 54 -26.93 0.02 -4.50
C SER A 54 -26.41 0.09 -3.05
N GLY A 55 -27.30 0.19 -2.06
CA GLY A 55 -26.92 0.14 -0.65
C GLY A 55 -26.34 -1.22 -0.24
N VAL A 56 -26.89 -2.33 -0.76
CA VAL A 56 -26.35 -3.68 -0.53
C VAL A 56 -24.97 -3.83 -1.17
N ASP A 57 -24.77 -3.29 -2.37
CA ASP A 57 -23.47 -3.32 -3.06
C ASP A 57 -22.39 -2.55 -2.27
N THR A 58 -22.73 -1.38 -1.72
CA THR A 58 -21.82 -0.62 -0.84
C THR A 58 -21.45 -1.40 0.41
N VAL A 59 -22.41 -2.05 1.08
CA VAL A 59 -22.14 -2.88 2.28
C VAL A 59 -21.29 -4.10 1.92
N ALA A 60 -21.51 -4.71 0.76
CA ALA A 60 -20.70 -5.83 0.28
C ALA A 60 -19.24 -5.41 0.03
N LEU A 61 -19.02 -4.21 -0.53
CA LEU A 61 -17.68 -3.63 -0.70
C LEU A 61 -17.00 -3.41 0.65
N MET A 62 -17.66 -2.74 1.60
CA MET A 62 -17.12 -2.51 2.94
C MET A 62 -16.78 -3.82 3.67
N LEU A 63 -17.62 -4.85 3.52
CA LEU A 63 -17.35 -6.17 4.10
C LEU A 63 -16.10 -6.83 3.50
N LYS A 64 -15.88 -6.66 2.19
CA LYS A 64 -14.68 -7.16 1.50
C LYS A 64 -13.42 -6.44 1.99
N GLU A 65 -13.47 -5.12 2.12
CA GLU A 65 -12.37 -4.31 2.66
C GLU A 65 -12.04 -4.68 4.11
N SER A 66 -13.06 -4.80 4.97
CA SER A 66 -12.89 -5.21 6.37
C SER A 66 -12.26 -6.61 6.49
N LYS A 67 -12.66 -7.57 5.64
CA LYS A 67 -12.02 -8.90 5.59
C LYS A 67 -10.54 -8.82 5.22
N GLN A 68 -10.19 -7.98 4.25
CA GLN A 68 -8.80 -7.79 3.83
C GLN A 68 -7.94 -7.15 4.93
N GLU A 69 -8.50 -6.19 5.68
CA GLU A 69 -7.85 -5.58 6.84
C GLU A 69 -7.61 -6.61 7.96
N VAL A 70 -8.62 -7.41 8.30
CA VAL A 70 -8.49 -8.50 9.29
C VAL A 70 -7.40 -9.49 8.89
N MET A 71 -7.30 -9.85 7.60
CA MET A 71 -6.22 -10.72 7.11
C MET A 71 -4.84 -10.07 7.28
N THR A 72 -4.72 -8.77 7.00
CA THR A 72 -3.46 -8.02 7.13
C THR A 72 -3.02 -7.93 8.59
N LEU A 73 -3.94 -7.55 9.48
CA LEU A 73 -3.70 -7.49 10.92
C LEU A 73 -3.35 -8.87 11.50
N THR A 74 -4.01 -9.93 11.04
CA THR A 74 -3.69 -11.32 11.44
C THR A 74 -2.26 -11.70 11.03
N LYS A 75 -1.82 -11.30 9.84
CA LYS A 75 -0.44 -11.53 9.37
C LYS A 75 0.58 -10.75 10.20
N GLN A 76 0.29 -9.47 10.50
CA GLN A 76 1.14 -8.64 11.36
C GLN A 76 1.24 -9.21 12.78
N ARG A 77 0.12 -9.63 13.37
CA ARG A 77 0.08 -10.29 14.68
C ARG A 77 0.98 -11.53 14.70
N ARG A 78 0.88 -12.42 13.71
CA ARG A 78 1.75 -13.61 13.63
C ARG A 78 3.23 -13.25 13.49
N ALA A 79 3.55 -12.20 12.74
CA ALA A 79 4.93 -11.72 12.60
C ALA A 79 5.47 -11.20 13.93
N LEU A 80 4.67 -10.43 14.69
CA LEU A 80 5.02 -9.96 16.02
C LEU A 80 5.13 -11.11 17.03
N GLU A 81 4.20 -12.07 17.02
CA GLU A 81 4.28 -13.29 17.85
C GLU A 81 5.57 -14.06 17.56
N THR A 82 5.96 -14.19 16.29
CA THR A 82 7.23 -14.82 15.89
C THR A 82 8.44 -14.01 16.37
N ALA A 83 8.39 -12.69 16.28
CA ALA A 83 9.45 -11.82 16.78
C ALA A 83 9.60 -11.91 18.31
N VAL A 84 8.48 -11.93 19.05
CA VAL A 84 8.45 -12.15 20.50
C VAL A 84 9.05 -13.50 20.85
N ALA A 85 8.64 -14.58 20.17
CA ALA A 85 9.20 -15.91 20.40
C ALA A 85 10.72 -15.94 20.12
N ASN A 86 11.19 -15.30 19.05
CA ASN A 86 12.62 -15.18 18.75
C ASN A 86 13.38 -14.39 19.81
N LEU A 87 12.81 -13.30 20.33
CA LEU A 87 13.41 -12.52 21.41
C LEU A 87 13.44 -13.31 22.72
N GLN A 88 12.36 -14.02 23.07
CA GLN A 88 12.31 -14.92 24.22
C GLN A 88 13.37 -16.03 24.11
N ASN A 89 13.54 -16.63 22.92
CA ASN A 89 14.61 -17.61 22.67
C ASN A 89 16.01 -17.01 22.80
N ARG A 90 16.22 -15.76 22.39
CA ARG A 90 17.50 -15.06 22.58
C ARG A 90 17.76 -14.74 24.05
N LEU A 91 16.75 -14.35 24.81
CA LEU A 91 16.88 -14.09 26.24
C LEU A 91 17.25 -15.38 26.99
N SER A 92 16.53 -16.48 26.73
CA SER A 92 16.83 -17.78 27.35
C SER A 92 18.22 -18.29 26.99
N ALA A 93 18.65 -18.14 25.74
CA ALA A 93 19.99 -18.53 25.29
C ALA A 93 21.11 -17.72 25.97
N ASN A 94 20.83 -16.50 26.43
CA ASN A 94 21.78 -15.65 27.17
C ASN A 94 21.66 -15.82 28.70
N GLY A 95 20.89 -16.80 29.19
CA GLY A 95 20.72 -17.03 30.62
C GLY A 95 19.86 -15.97 31.32
N LEU A 96 19.13 -15.14 30.56
CA LEU A 96 18.15 -14.21 31.09
C LEU A 96 16.83 -14.95 31.28
N SER A 97 16.22 -14.83 32.46
CA SER A 97 14.96 -15.52 32.75
C SER A 97 13.86 -15.02 31.82
N ASN A 98 13.09 -15.93 31.24
CA ASN A 98 11.91 -15.60 30.42
C ASN A 98 10.78 -14.94 31.24
N SER A 99 10.94 -14.87 32.57
CA SER A 99 9.95 -14.42 33.54
C SER A 99 10.17 -12.99 34.03
N VAL A 100 10.90 -12.13 33.32
CA VAL A 100 10.99 -10.71 33.70
C VAL A 100 9.64 -10.05 33.40
N SER A 101 8.70 -10.13 34.34
CA SER A 101 7.59 -9.19 34.41
C SER A 101 8.18 -7.86 34.86
N ILE A 102 8.48 -6.99 33.89
CA ILE A 102 8.78 -5.59 34.20
C ILE A 102 7.46 -5.03 34.75
N GLU A 103 7.34 -4.91 36.07
CA GLU A 103 6.26 -4.13 36.66
C GLU A 103 6.36 -2.71 36.09
N GLU A 104 5.23 -2.12 35.69
CA GLU A 104 5.15 -0.84 34.95
C GLU A 104 5.88 0.34 35.62
N THR A 105 6.31 0.18 36.87
CA THR A 105 6.99 1.18 37.69
C THR A 105 8.52 1.04 37.75
N GLU A 106 9.12 -0.05 37.27
CA GLU A 106 10.57 -0.21 37.31
C GLU A 106 11.22 0.26 36.02
N LEU A 107 11.89 1.42 36.10
CA LEU A 107 12.61 2.05 35.01
C LEU A 107 13.92 1.29 34.75
N PHE A 108 13.80 0.14 34.08
CA PHE A 108 14.95 -0.67 33.68
C PHE A 108 15.67 0.03 32.53
N VAL A 109 16.82 0.65 32.82
CA VAL A 109 17.75 1.15 31.80
C VAL A 109 18.64 -0.02 31.40
N PRO A 110 18.48 -0.64 30.22
CA PRO A 110 19.36 -1.71 29.81
C PRO A 110 20.77 -1.13 29.63
N GLY A 111 21.67 -1.47 30.54
CA GLY A 111 23.08 -1.16 30.36
C GLY A 111 23.58 -1.81 29.08
N ALA A 112 24.32 -1.07 28.25
CA ALA A 112 24.91 -1.62 27.03
C ALA A 112 25.68 -2.90 27.38
N SER A 113 25.47 -3.96 26.59
CA SER A 113 26.10 -5.26 26.88
C SER A 113 27.62 -5.09 26.98
N LYS A 114 28.26 -5.84 27.89
CA LYS A 114 29.73 -5.81 28.04
C LYS A 114 30.45 -6.02 26.70
N GLN A 115 29.91 -6.89 25.85
CA GLN A 115 30.42 -7.12 24.50
C GLN A 115 30.28 -5.88 23.60
N THR A 116 29.19 -5.13 23.72
CA THR A 116 28.99 -3.86 22.99
C THR A 116 30.02 -2.82 23.46
N LEU A 117 30.28 -2.72 24.76
CA LEU A 117 31.30 -1.83 25.31
C LEU A 117 32.71 -2.24 24.87
N ASP A 118 33.03 -3.53 24.87
CA ASP A 118 34.32 -4.05 24.41
C ASP A 118 34.52 -3.83 22.90
N ASN A 119 33.46 -4.01 22.10
CA ASN A 119 33.49 -3.73 20.66
C ASN A 119 33.63 -2.23 20.38
N LEU A 120 32.92 -1.37 21.13
CA LEU A 120 33.06 0.09 21.05
C LEU A 120 34.46 0.55 21.47
N ALA A 121 35.06 -0.08 22.48
CA ALA A 121 36.42 0.22 22.90
C ALA A 121 37.45 -0.18 21.83
N LYS A 122 37.29 -1.36 21.22
CA LYS A 122 38.14 -1.82 20.11
C LYS A 122 38.00 -0.92 18.88
N GLU A 123 36.77 -0.57 18.50
CA GLU A 123 36.53 0.31 17.35
C GLU A 123 37.03 1.73 17.62
N ASN A 124 36.88 2.26 18.83
CA ASN A 124 37.50 3.54 19.20
C ASN A 124 39.02 3.50 19.13
N ALA A 125 39.66 2.40 19.54
CA ALA A 125 41.11 2.24 19.39
C ALA A 125 41.52 2.16 17.91
N ARG A 126 40.74 1.45 17.08
CA ARG A 126 40.94 1.37 15.63
C ARG A 126 40.79 2.74 14.96
N LEU A 127 39.72 3.47 15.27
CA LEU A 127 39.44 4.82 14.75
C LEU A 127 40.50 5.83 15.17
N ARG A 128 40.98 5.79 16.41
CA ARG A 128 42.12 6.62 16.85
C ARG A 128 43.38 6.34 16.05
N THR A 129 43.63 5.08 15.71
CA THR A 129 44.79 4.68 14.87
C THR A 129 44.62 5.17 13.43
N LEU A 130 43.40 5.06 12.90
CA LEU A 130 43.04 5.53 11.56
C LEU A 130 43.10 7.05 11.44
N LEU A 131 42.64 7.79 12.46
CA LEU A 131 42.74 9.25 12.51
C LEU A 131 44.20 9.71 12.54
N LYS A 132 45.06 9.01 13.30
CA LYS A 132 46.51 9.28 13.31
C LYS A 132 47.18 9.04 11.95
N SER A 133 46.81 7.98 11.23
CA SER A 133 47.34 7.73 9.89
C SER A 133 46.78 8.71 8.86
N HIS A 134 45.53 9.14 9.04
CA HIS A 134 44.88 10.12 8.17
C HIS A 134 45.40 11.54 8.41
N GLU A 135 45.67 11.97 9.65
CA GLU A 135 46.33 13.25 9.96
C GLU A 135 47.70 13.37 9.29
N ALA A 136 48.45 12.26 9.20
CA ALA A 136 49.74 12.23 8.52
C ALA A 136 49.61 12.33 6.97
N GLN A 137 48.45 12.03 6.39
CA GLN A 137 48.16 12.17 4.95
C GLN A 137 47.26 13.37 4.60
N ALA A 138 46.61 13.99 5.59
CA ALA A 138 45.59 15.02 5.43
C ALA A 138 46.15 16.42 5.09
N SER A 139 47.47 16.59 5.01
CA SER A 139 48.04 17.89 4.64
C SER A 139 48.04 18.17 3.13
N LYS A 140 47.70 17.19 2.27
CA LYS A 140 47.64 17.39 0.80
C LYS A 140 46.36 16.91 0.10
N LYS A 141 45.68 15.89 0.62
CA LYS A 141 44.51 15.26 -0.04
C LYS A 141 43.15 15.99 0.08
N PRO A 142 42.77 16.63 1.21
CA PRO A 142 41.41 17.16 1.37
C PRO A 142 41.13 18.37 0.47
N SER A 143 42.17 19.07 -0.02
CA SER A 143 41.99 20.18 -0.97
C SER A 143 41.51 19.70 -2.34
N GLU A 144 41.97 18.54 -2.82
CA GLU A 144 41.55 17.98 -4.10
C GLU A 144 40.13 17.41 -4.01
N ASP A 145 39.79 16.74 -2.90
CA ASP A 145 38.45 16.19 -2.69
C ASP A 145 37.39 17.30 -2.54
N ILE A 146 37.73 18.41 -1.85
CA ILE A 146 36.85 19.59 -1.77
C ILE A 146 36.67 20.20 -3.17
N HIS A 147 37.75 20.35 -3.95
CA HIS A 147 37.65 20.88 -5.30
C HIS A 147 36.80 19.99 -6.23
N ASN A 148 36.99 18.67 -6.16
CA ASN A 148 36.20 17.70 -6.91
C ASN A 148 34.72 17.71 -6.52
N MET A 149 34.42 17.83 -5.22
CA MET A 149 33.05 17.98 -4.73
C MET A 149 32.42 19.30 -5.19
N THR A 150 33.16 20.41 -5.15
CA THR A 150 32.66 21.70 -5.65
C THR A 150 32.36 21.62 -7.15
N ALA A 151 33.25 21.03 -7.95
CA ALA A 151 33.01 20.83 -9.38
C ALA A 151 31.81 19.91 -9.66
N LEU A 152 31.60 18.88 -8.84
CA LEU A 152 30.43 18.01 -8.95
C LEU A 152 29.13 18.76 -8.61
N VAL A 153 29.15 19.61 -7.58
CA VAL A 153 28.00 20.46 -7.22
C VAL A 153 27.67 21.43 -8.34
N GLU A 154 28.67 22.12 -8.91
CA GLU A 154 28.46 23.03 -10.06
C GLU A 154 27.87 22.29 -11.27
N LYS A 155 28.35 21.07 -11.55
CA LYS A 155 27.78 20.23 -12.62
C LYS A 155 26.32 19.86 -12.35
N LEU A 156 26.01 19.42 -11.13
CA LEU A 156 24.63 19.08 -10.75
C LEU A 156 23.70 20.30 -10.77
N GLU A 157 24.20 21.48 -10.41
CA GLU A 157 23.45 22.74 -10.52
C GLU A 157 23.17 23.10 -11.98
N ALA A 158 24.13 22.92 -12.89
CA ALA A 158 23.94 23.12 -14.31
C ALA A 158 22.89 22.14 -14.90
N GLU A 159 22.96 20.85 -14.54
CA GLU A 159 21.97 19.84 -14.94
C GLU A 159 20.57 20.17 -14.37
N ASN A 160 20.48 20.63 -13.11
CA ASN A 160 19.21 21.04 -12.51
C ASN A 160 18.59 22.24 -13.24
N ASN A 161 19.40 23.22 -13.61
CA ASN A 161 18.96 24.37 -14.40
C ASN A 161 18.49 23.95 -15.80
N GLN A 162 19.19 23.01 -16.45
CA GLN A 162 18.76 22.46 -17.74
C GLN A 162 17.41 21.74 -17.64
N LEU A 163 17.20 20.91 -16.60
CA LEU A 163 15.94 20.23 -16.36
C LEU A 163 14.79 21.21 -16.09
N ARG A 164 15.05 22.33 -15.40
CA ARG A 164 14.05 23.40 -15.21
C ARG A 164 13.63 24.05 -16.52
N VAL A 165 14.57 24.29 -17.43
CA VAL A 165 14.25 24.83 -18.77
C VAL A 165 13.42 23.84 -19.56
N GLN A 166 13.80 22.55 -19.58
CA GLN A 166 13.01 21.51 -20.24
C GLN A 166 11.60 21.37 -19.66
N LEU A 167 11.45 21.50 -18.34
CA LEU A 167 10.14 21.48 -17.69
C LEU A 167 9.26 22.65 -18.17
N MET A 168 9.82 23.85 -18.30
CA MET A 168 9.11 25.00 -18.85
C MET A 168 8.70 24.81 -20.31
N GLU A 169 9.54 24.20 -21.14
CA GLU A 169 9.22 23.87 -22.54
C GLU A 169 8.06 22.86 -22.63
N VAL A 170 8.06 21.83 -21.79
CA VAL A 170 6.98 20.84 -21.71
C VAL A 170 5.67 21.49 -21.24
N GLU A 171 5.73 22.39 -20.26
CA GLU A 171 4.55 23.15 -19.81
C GLU A 171 4.00 24.06 -20.91
N GLN A 172 4.88 24.69 -21.70
CA GLN A 172 4.48 25.50 -22.85
C GLN A 172 3.84 24.64 -23.95
N LEU A 173 4.43 23.49 -24.28
CA LEU A 173 3.85 22.54 -25.23
C LEU A 173 2.48 22.04 -24.78
N LYS A 174 2.31 21.75 -23.48
CA LYS A 174 1.03 21.36 -22.90
C LYS A 174 -0.05 22.43 -23.08
N LEU A 175 0.30 23.72 -22.92
CA LEU A 175 -0.62 24.82 -23.17
C LEU A 175 -1.02 24.93 -24.64
N VAL A 176 -0.05 24.77 -25.57
CA VAL A 176 -0.32 24.78 -27.01
C VAL A 176 -1.25 23.64 -27.40
N VAL A 177 -0.97 22.41 -26.95
CA VAL A 177 -1.80 21.23 -27.24
C VAL A 177 -3.21 21.40 -26.66
N ARG A 178 -3.35 21.92 -25.44
CA ARG A 178 -4.66 22.21 -24.84
C ARG A 178 -5.45 23.20 -25.70
N SER A 179 -4.83 24.30 -26.13
CA SER A 179 -5.47 25.29 -27.01
C SER A 179 -5.94 24.65 -28.32
N GLN A 180 -5.12 23.78 -28.93
CA GLN A 180 -5.49 23.08 -30.16
C GLN A 180 -6.71 22.16 -29.97
N TYR A 181 -6.79 21.43 -28.85
CA TYR A 181 -7.96 20.61 -28.52
C TYR A 181 -9.21 21.45 -28.28
N GLU A 182 -9.10 22.58 -27.58
CA GLU A 182 -10.20 23.51 -27.38
C GLU A 182 -10.74 24.06 -28.71
N ASP A 183 -9.85 24.39 -29.67
CA ASP A 183 -10.22 24.83 -31.01
C ASP A 183 -10.90 23.73 -31.85
N VAL A 184 -10.45 22.48 -31.74
CA VAL A 184 -11.10 21.33 -32.40
C VAL A 184 -12.49 21.08 -31.80
N ILE A 185 -12.62 21.09 -30.47
CA ILE A 185 -13.90 20.94 -29.78
C ILE A 185 -14.86 22.06 -30.21
N LYS A 186 -14.39 23.30 -30.29
CA LYS A 186 -15.18 24.44 -30.75
C LYS A 186 -15.67 24.22 -32.19
N ARG A 187 -14.79 23.83 -33.11
CA ARG A 187 -15.16 23.53 -34.51
C ARG A 187 -16.20 22.41 -34.62
N ILE A 188 -16.07 21.34 -33.83
CA ILE A 188 -17.05 20.24 -33.80
C ILE A 188 -18.41 20.74 -33.29
N LYS A 189 -18.43 21.56 -32.22
CA LYS A 189 -19.67 22.16 -31.71
C LYS A 189 -20.34 23.07 -32.73
N ASP A 190 -19.57 23.92 -33.40
CA ASP A 190 -20.07 24.83 -34.43
C ASP A 190 -20.63 24.03 -35.62
N ALA A 191 -19.95 22.96 -36.03
CA ALA A 191 -20.43 22.05 -37.10
C ALA A 191 -21.74 21.35 -36.73
N HIS A 192 -21.85 20.78 -35.52
CA HIS A 192 -23.09 20.17 -35.04
C HIS A 192 -24.23 21.19 -34.92
N GLN A 193 -23.94 22.43 -34.52
CA GLN A 193 -24.94 23.48 -34.46
C GLN A 193 -25.43 23.89 -35.85
N ALA A 194 -24.52 23.96 -36.84
CA ALA A 194 -24.88 24.21 -38.23
C ALA A 194 -25.73 23.07 -38.82
N GLU A 195 -25.34 21.81 -38.58
CA GLU A 195 -26.10 20.62 -39.01
C GLU A 195 -27.51 20.61 -38.36
N LYS A 196 -27.60 20.92 -37.07
CA LYS A 196 -28.89 21.06 -36.39
C LYS A 196 -29.77 22.14 -37.04
N GLN A 197 -29.20 23.31 -37.35
CA GLN A 197 -29.94 24.38 -38.03
C GLN A 197 -30.39 23.96 -39.43
N GLN A 198 -29.56 23.21 -40.17
CA GLN A 198 -29.91 22.69 -41.48
C GLN A 198 -31.09 21.71 -41.37
N LEU A 199 -31.06 20.76 -40.44
CA LEU A 199 -32.16 19.81 -40.22
C LEU A 199 -33.45 20.53 -39.78
N GLU A 200 -33.37 21.56 -38.95
CA GLU A 200 -34.52 22.38 -38.57
C GLU A 200 -35.10 23.14 -39.78
N GLN A 201 -34.26 23.67 -40.67
CA GLN A 201 -34.68 24.31 -41.91
C GLN A 201 -35.34 23.29 -42.87
N GLU A 202 -34.74 22.12 -43.07
CA GLU A 202 -35.29 21.05 -43.91
C GLU A 202 -36.64 20.57 -43.37
N LEU A 203 -36.79 20.39 -42.05
CA LEU A 203 -38.07 20.06 -41.43
C LEU A 203 -39.12 21.15 -41.67
N THR A 204 -38.73 22.42 -41.56
CA THR A 204 -39.62 23.55 -41.81
C THR A 204 -40.06 23.62 -43.27
N GLN A 205 -39.14 23.39 -44.21
CA GLN A 205 -39.44 23.35 -45.65
C GLN A 205 -40.38 22.18 -45.99
N ASN A 206 -40.14 21.00 -45.41
CA ASN A 206 -41.00 19.82 -45.61
C ASN A 206 -42.42 20.06 -45.07
N LEU A 207 -42.56 20.69 -43.89
CA LEU A 207 -43.86 21.05 -43.33
C LEU A 207 -44.59 22.08 -44.21
N GLN A 208 -43.90 23.09 -44.74
CA GLN A 208 -44.51 24.07 -45.65
C GLN A 208 -44.93 23.45 -46.98
N GLY A 209 -44.14 22.53 -47.55
CA GLY A 209 -44.49 21.79 -48.77
C GLY A 209 -45.72 20.90 -48.60
N GLN A 210 -45.91 20.32 -47.41
CA GLN A 210 -47.07 19.46 -47.11
C GLN A 210 -48.37 20.25 -46.92
N VAL A 211 -48.31 21.49 -46.41
CA VAL A 211 -49.49 22.36 -46.24
C VAL A 211 -50.00 22.92 -47.58
N VAL A 212 -49.11 23.14 -48.58
CA VAL A 212 -49.53 23.66 -49.89
C VAL A 212 -50.22 22.58 -50.75
N SER A 213 -49.88 21.30 -50.59
CA SER A 213 -50.57 20.19 -51.28
C SER A 213 -51.93 19.80 -50.68
N SER A 214 -52.25 20.25 -49.46
CA SER A 214 -53.54 19.94 -48.78
C SER A 214 -54.59 21.06 -48.89
N ARG A 215 -54.36 22.10 -49.70
CA ARG A 215 -55.33 23.21 -49.94
C ARG A 215 -56.41 22.89 -50.98
N HIS A 216 -56.85 21.63 -51.11
CA HIS A 216 -57.98 21.28 -51.99
C HIS A 216 -59.14 20.56 -51.30
N ASN A 217 -59.16 20.46 -49.97
CA ASN A 217 -60.36 20.02 -49.23
C ASN A 217 -60.52 20.88 -47.97
N GLU A 218 -61.08 22.08 -48.15
CA GLU A 218 -61.62 22.89 -47.05
C GLU A 218 -63.04 22.40 -46.71
N SER A 219 -63.16 21.67 -45.60
CA SER A 219 -64.34 21.70 -44.71
C SER A 219 -64.09 20.76 -43.54
N ASP A 220 -63.42 21.21 -42.49
CA ASP A 220 -64.05 21.24 -41.17
C ASP A 220 -63.20 21.96 -40.13
N CYS A 221 -63.91 22.70 -39.30
CA CYS A 221 -63.42 23.62 -38.29
C CYS A 221 -63.11 22.87 -36.97
N ASP A 222 -62.17 23.41 -36.18
CA ASP A 222 -62.06 23.23 -34.72
C ASP A 222 -61.39 21.98 -34.09
N ILE A 223 -60.33 21.38 -34.67
CA ILE A 223 -59.56 20.28 -34.00
C ILE A 223 -58.03 20.53 -33.93
N GLU A 224 -57.56 21.77 -33.82
CA GLU A 224 -56.09 22.04 -33.80
C GLU A 224 -55.52 22.62 -32.50
N ARG A 225 -56.31 22.70 -31.42
CA ARG A 225 -55.81 23.19 -30.11
C ARG A 225 -55.41 22.10 -29.10
N GLN A 226 -55.48 20.80 -29.41
CA GLN A 226 -55.28 19.73 -28.42
C GLN A 226 -54.24 18.65 -28.75
N THR A 227 -53.34 18.86 -29.72
CA THR A 227 -52.36 17.84 -30.16
C THR A 227 -50.91 18.12 -29.75
N LYS A 228 -50.65 19.06 -28.83
CA LYS A 228 -49.27 19.38 -28.37
C LYS A 228 -48.73 18.54 -27.20
N ALA A 229 -49.38 17.46 -26.78
CA ALA A 229 -48.99 16.75 -25.54
C ALA A 229 -48.68 15.24 -25.67
N THR A 230 -48.54 14.68 -26.88
CA THR A 230 -48.16 13.27 -27.00
C THR A 230 -47.44 13.01 -28.32
N GLN A 231 -46.14 13.31 -28.35
CA GLN A 231 -45.24 12.90 -29.42
C GLN A 231 -44.83 11.43 -29.19
N THR A 232 -45.80 10.52 -29.30
CA THR A 232 -45.52 9.11 -29.60
C THR A 232 -45.65 8.96 -31.10
N VAL A 233 -44.53 8.60 -31.74
CA VAL A 233 -44.34 8.29 -33.17
C VAL A 233 -45.67 8.00 -33.89
N GLY A 234 -46.25 9.03 -34.52
CA GLY A 234 -47.45 8.93 -35.32
C GLY A 234 -47.12 8.30 -36.66
N LEU A 235 -47.03 6.96 -36.70
CA LEU A 235 -47.16 6.25 -37.97
C LEU A 235 -48.58 6.50 -38.48
N ALA A 236 -48.70 7.00 -39.71
CA ALA A 236 -49.99 7.22 -40.35
C ALA A 236 -50.84 5.94 -40.25
N PRO A 237 -52.16 6.03 -40.01
CA PRO A 237 -53.03 4.85 -39.87
C PRO A 237 -52.86 3.85 -41.01
N SER A 238 -52.62 4.33 -42.25
CA SER A 238 -52.35 3.46 -43.40
C SER A 238 -51.06 2.64 -43.25
N LYS A 239 -50.00 3.20 -42.64
CA LYS A 239 -48.73 2.50 -42.41
C LYS A 239 -48.88 1.44 -41.32
N VAL A 240 -49.72 1.69 -40.31
CA VAL A 240 -50.06 0.69 -39.30
C VAL A 240 -50.85 -0.45 -39.92
N ASP A 241 -51.75 -0.15 -40.85
CA ASP A 241 -52.51 -1.18 -41.57
C ASP A 241 -51.66 -1.95 -42.59
N GLU A 242 -50.68 -1.30 -43.25
CA GLU A 242 -49.65 -1.97 -44.08
C GLU A 242 -48.81 -2.95 -43.24
N VAL A 243 -48.37 -2.54 -42.04
CA VAL A 243 -47.61 -3.41 -41.13
C VAL A 243 -48.49 -4.56 -40.63
N ARG A 244 -49.75 -4.31 -40.29
CA ARG A 244 -50.70 -5.37 -39.91
C ARG A 244 -50.95 -6.33 -41.06
N GLN A 245 -51.06 -5.84 -42.30
CA GLN A 245 -51.23 -6.68 -43.48
C GLN A 245 -49.98 -7.51 -43.76
N ALA A 246 -48.78 -6.92 -43.65
CA ALA A 246 -47.52 -7.64 -43.77
C ALA A 246 -47.37 -8.73 -42.71
N LEU A 247 -47.74 -8.45 -41.45
CA LEU A 247 -47.73 -9.43 -40.37
C LEU A 247 -48.76 -10.56 -40.59
N ARG A 248 -49.93 -10.26 -41.18
CA ARG A 248 -50.90 -11.31 -41.59
C ARG A 248 -50.34 -12.19 -42.69
N MET A 249 -49.77 -11.61 -43.75
CA MET A 249 -49.15 -12.40 -44.82
C MET A 249 -48.00 -13.27 -44.31
N LEU A 250 -47.20 -12.77 -43.37
CA LEU A 250 -46.14 -13.56 -42.75
C LEU A 250 -46.72 -14.71 -41.91
N SER A 251 -47.78 -14.45 -41.15
CA SER A 251 -48.50 -15.49 -40.39
C SER A 251 -49.08 -16.57 -41.31
N ASP A 252 -49.72 -16.18 -42.42
CA ASP A 252 -50.29 -17.10 -43.40
C ASP A 252 -49.19 -17.94 -44.08
N HIS A 253 -48.03 -17.33 -44.35
CA HIS A 253 -46.87 -18.04 -44.90
C HIS A 253 -46.28 -19.08 -43.94
N CYS A 254 -46.18 -18.73 -42.64
CA CYS A 254 -45.76 -19.69 -41.61
C CYS A 254 -46.73 -20.87 -41.51
N ILE A 255 -48.04 -20.62 -41.56
CA ILE A 255 -49.07 -21.69 -41.53
C ILE A 255 -48.96 -22.60 -42.77
N ALA A 256 -48.75 -22.03 -43.96
CA ALA A 256 -48.56 -22.80 -45.19
C ALA A 256 -47.29 -23.67 -45.16
N LEU A 257 -46.21 -23.16 -44.56
CA LEU A 257 -44.97 -23.92 -44.35
C LEU A 257 -45.17 -25.08 -43.36
N ASP A 258 -45.90 -24.87 -42.26
CA ASP A 258 -46.23 -25.93 -41.31
C ASP A 258 -47.09 -27.03 -41.96
N GLN A 259 -48.10 -26.66 -42.76
CA GLN A 259 -48.91 -27.63 -43.51
C GLN A 259 -48.08 -28.40 -44.56
N SER A 260 -47.14 -27.73 -45.21
CA SER A 260 -46.23 -28.39 -46.16
C SER A 260 -45.29 -29.37 -45.45
N LEU A 261 -44.80 -29.02 -44.25
CA LEU A 261 -43.99 -29.90 -43.43
C LEU A 261 -44.77 -31.12 -42.92
N GLU A 262 -46.04 -30.95 -42.55
CA GLU A 262 -46.92 -32.08 -42.20
C GLU A 262 -47.12 -33.01 -43.40
N HIS A 263 -47.36 -32.46 -44.60
CA HIS A 263 -47.47 -33.27 -45.82
C HIS A 263 -46.18 -34.05 -46.13
N VAL A 264 -44.99 -33.43 -46.03
CA VAL A 264 -43.73 -34.15 -46.25
C VAL A 264 -43.50 -35.22 -45.18
N GLN A 265 -43.92 -35.00 -43.94
CA GLN A 265 -43.84 -36.02 -42.89
C GLN A 265 -44.83 -37.16 -43.09
N GLU A 266 -46.02 -36.90 -43.62
CA GLU A 266 -47.01 -37.92 -43.97
C GLU A 266 -46.56 -38.73 -45.20
N GLU A 267 -46.04 -38.08 -46.24
CA GLU A 267 -45.42 -38.74 -47.39
C GLU A 267 -44.24 -39.61 -46.95
N ALA A 268 -43.36 -39.12 -46.06
CA ALA A 268 -42.26 -39.92 -45.53
C ALA A 268 -42.71 -41.10 -44.65
N LYS A 269 -43.89 -41.02 -44.03
CA LYS A 269 -44.50 -42.15 -43.30
C LYS A 269 -45.13 -43.16 -44.25
N LEU A 270 -45.75 -42.72 -45.33
CA LEU A 270 -46.32 -43.58 -46.38
C LEU A 270 -45.21 -44.29 -47.17
N GLU A 271 -44.12 -43.59 -47.51
CA GLU A 271 -42.94 -44.18 -48.17
C GLU A 271 -42.23 -45.23 -47.30
N LYS A 272 -42.40 -45.17 -45.98
CA LYS A 272 -41.84 -46.15 -45.04
C LYS A 272 -42.73 -47.38 -44.86
N ILE A 273 -44.00 -47.31 -45.26
CA ILE A 273 -44.95 -48.43 -45.27
C ILE A 273 -44.91 -49.16 -46.63
N GLU A 274 -44.57 -48.48 -47.72
CA GLU A 274 -44.43 -49.11 -49.05
C GLU A 274 -43.09 -49.83 -49.30
N LYS A 275 -42.07 -49.66 -48.45
CA LYS A 275 -40.74 -50.30 -48.65
C LYS A 275 -40.60 -51.73 -48.12
N ASP A 276 -41.63 -52.28 -47.49
CA ASP A 276 -41.63 -53.67 -46.97
C ASP A 276 -42.48 -54.66 -47.80
N ASN A 277 -43.09 -54.25 -48.92
CA ASN A 277 -43.78 -55.17 -49.83
C ASN A 277 -43.45 -54.93 -51.31
N ASP A 278 -42.80 -55.93 -51.90
CA ASP A 278 -42.87 -56.34 -53.30
C ASP A 278 -42.30 -55.44 -54.42
N MET A 279 -41.04 -55.75 -54.77
CA MET A 279 -40.59 -56.16 -56.11
C MET A 279 -41.42 -55.72 -57.34
N ALA A 280 -40.95 -54.69 -58.05
CA ALA A 280 -40.91 -54.68 -59.53
C ALA A 280 -40.05 -53.51 -60.07
N PRO A 281 -39.12 -53.74 -61.03
CA PRO A 281 -38.40 -52.67 -61.70
C PRO A 281 -39.23 -52.16 -62.89
N ASN A 282 -39.90 -51.02 -62.74
CA ASN A 282 -40.59 -50.36 -63.86
C ASN A 282 -39.78 -49.14 -64.35
N ASP A 283 -38.86 -49.44 -65.26
CA ASP A 283 -37.74 -48.63 -65.74
C ASP A 283 -38.11 -47.73 -66.94
N LYS A 284 -39.22 -46.97 -66.90
CA LYS A 284 -39.70 -46.25 -68.11
C LYS A 284 -40.23 -44.83 -67.96
N ASN A 285 -39.96 -44.11 -66.87
CA ASN A 285 -40.40 -42.70 -66.79
C ASN A 285 -39.40 -41.71 -66.19
N ASN A 286 -38.14 -42.10 -65.96
CA ASN A 286 -37.15 -41.22 -65.32
C ASN A 286 -36.08 -40.69 -66.29
N MET A 287 -36.43 -40.45 -67.56
CA MET A 287 -35.65 -39.53 -68.40
C MET A 287 -35.98 -38.09 -67.97
N VAL A 288 -35.42 -37.68 -66.82
CA VAL A 288 -35.20 -36.26 -66.55
C VAL A 288 -34.42 -35.74 -67.74
N SER A 289 -35.09 -34.96 -68.58
CA SER A 289 -34.51 -34.47 -69.83
C SER A 289 -33.18 -33.80 -69.52
N ARG A 290 -32.15 -34.05 -70.32
CA ARG A 290 -30.79 -33.48 -70.15
C ARG A 290 -30.81 -31.97 -69.83
N ALA A 291 -31.79 -31.25 -70.37
CA ALA A 291 -32.05 -29.84 -70.06
C ALA A 291 -32.37 -29.58 -68.58
N ALA A 292 -33.24 -30.37 -67.95
CA ALA A 292 -33.58 -30.24 -66.52
C ALA A 292 -32.38 -30.57 -65.61
N TYR A 293 -31.50 -31.49 -66.03
CA TYR A 293 -30.23 -31.74 -65.34
C TYR A 293 -29.29 -30.53 -65.40
N MET A 294 -29.14 -29.91 -66.58
CA MET A 294 -28.31 -28.70 -66.70
C MET A 294 -28.90 -27.52 -65.91
N GLU A 295 -30.23 -27.37 -65.88
CA GLU A 295 -30.88 -26.32 -65.08
C GLU A 295 -30.66 -26.55 -63.57
N LEU A 296 -30.77 -27.81 -63.11
CA LEU A 296 -30.52 -28.15 -61.72
C LEU A 296 -29.05 -27.92 -61.34
N GLU A 297 -28.11 -28.28 -62.21
CA GLU A 297 -26.69 -28.02 -62.02
C GLU A 297 -26.39 -26.51 -61.97
N GLN A 298 -27.05 -25.70 -62.80
CA GLN A 298 -26.94 -24.24 -62.74
C GLN A 298 -27.47 -23.67 -61.42
N LYS A 299 -28.63 -24.14 -60.95
CA LYS A 299 -29.21 -23.73 -59.66
C LYS A 299 -28.32 -24.17 -58.48
N LEU A 300 -27.78 -25.37 -58.53
CA LEU A 300 -26.85 -25.88 -57.51
C LEU A 300 -25.59 -25.01 -57.45
N ASN A 301 -24.99 -24.71 -58.59
CA ASN A 301 -23.81 -23.83 -58.66
C ASN A 301 -24.12 -22.42 -58.15
N GLN A 302 -25.31 -21.88 -58.44
CA GLN A 302 -25.75 -20.59 -57.90
C GLN A 302 -25.86 -20.61 -56.37
N ILE A 303 -26.46 -21.66 -55.79
CA ILE A 303 -26.57 -21.84 -54.34
C ILE A 303 -25.19 -21.96 -53.69
N ILE A 304 -24.26 -22.72 -54.31
CA ILE A 304 -22.88 -22.84 -53.84
C ILE A 304 -22.20 -21.47 -53.81
N GLN A 305 -22.32 -20.67 -54.88
CA GLN A 305 -21.75 -19.32 -54.93
C GLN A 305 -22.37 -18.39 -53.88
N MET A 306 -23.70 -18.47 -53.67
CA MET A 306 -24.35 -17.70 -52.62
C MET A 306 -23.87 -18.11 -51.23
N ASN A 307 -23.71 -19.40 -50.97
CA ASN A 307 -23.20 -19.91 -49.70
C ASN A 307 -21.75 -19.47 -49.46
N GLN A 308 -20.88 -19.52 -50.48
CA GLN A 308 -19.51 -19.01 -50.39
C GLN A 308 -19.46 -17.51 -50.06
N ARG A 309 -20.32 -16.69 -50.69
CA ARG A 309 -20.40 -15.25 -50.36
C ARG A 309 -20.88 -15.02 -48.93
N TRP A 310 -21.86 -15.80 -48.48
CA TRP A 310 -22.36 -15.72 -47.11
C TRP A 310 -21.31 -16.14 -46.08
N GLN A 311 -20.56 -17.22 -46.35
CA GLN A 311 -19.43 -17.66 -45.52
C GLN A 311 -18.35 -16.58 -45.42
N ALA A 312 -17.92 -16.00 -46.55
CA ALA A 312 -16.93 -14.92 -46.54
C ALA A 312 -17.42 -13.66 -45.80
N TYR A 313 -18.72 -13.32 -45.93
CA TYR A 313 -19.32 -12.24 -45.17
C TYR A 313 -19.33 -12.54 -43.66
N ASN A 314 -19.69 -13.76 -43.27
CA ASN A 314 -19.71 -14.19 -41.86
C ASN A 314 -18.30 -14.20 -41.27
N GLU A 315 -17.29 -14.70 -41.99
CA GLU A 315 -15.89 -14.66 -41.56
C GLU A 315 -15.38 -13.23 -41.35
N ASN A 316 -15.69 -12.31 -42.28
CA ASN A 316 -15.34 -10.90 -42.13
C ASN A 316 -16.04 -10.26 -40.93
N GLN A 317 -17.31 -10.60 -40.70
CA GLN A 317 -18.06 -10.14 -39.53
C GLN A 317 -17.45 -10.67 -38.22
N GLU A 318 -17.06 -11.95 -38.17
CA GLU A 318 -16.38 -12.54 -37.01
C GLU A 318 -15.02 -11.87 -36.75
N GLN A 319 -14.23 -11.62 -37.79
CA GLN A 319 -12.97 -10.87 -37.67
C GLN A 319 -13.20 -9.45 -37.12
N GLN A 320 -14.24 -8.75 -37.59
CA GLN A 320 -14.60 -7.44 -37.05
C GLN A 320 -14.99 -7.50 -35.58
N ILE A 321 -15.80 -8.49 -35.19
CA ILE A 321 -16.19 -8.71 -33.78
C ILE A 321 -14.96 -9.02 -32.93
N HIS A 322 -14.04 -9.86 -33.40
CA HIS A 322 -12.79 -10.14 -32.71
C HIS A 322 -11.90 -8.88 -32.54
N GLY A 323 -11.79 -8.06 -33.58
CA GLY A 323 -11.06 -6.79 -33.52
C GLY A 323 -11.68 -5.80 -32.51
N LEU A 324 -13.01 -5.69 -32.48
CA LEU A 324 -13.71 -4.86 -31.50
C LEU A 324 -13.54 -5.38 -30.07
N ASN A 325 -13.62 -6.70 -29.86
CA ASN A 325 -13.41 -7.30 -28.54
C ASN A 325 -11.97 -7.11 -28.04
N ALA A 326 -10.97 -7.23 -28.91
CA ALA A 326 -9.59 -6.92 -28.56
C ALA A 326 -9.42 -5.46 -28.14
N ARG A 327 -10.05 -4.54 -28.88
CA ARG A 327 -10.02 -3.11 -28.55
C ARG A 327 -10.72 -2.78 -27.23
N ILE A 328 -11.84 -3.45 -26.93
CA ILE A 328 -12.53 -3.33 -25.64
C ILE A 328 -11.61 -3.79 -24.51
N ALA A 329 -10.94 -4.93 -24.66
CA ALA A 329 -10.01 -5.44 -23.64
C ALA A 329 -8.82 -4.49 -23.39
N GLU A 330 -8.26 -3.87 -24.43
CA GLU A 330 -7.23 -2.83 -24.29
C GLU A 330 -7.73 -1.60 -23.51
N LEU A 331 -8.94 -1.13 -23.82
CA LEU A 331 -9.55 0.01 -23.12
C LEU A 331 -9.87 -0.32 -21.65
N GLU A 332 -10.32 -1.53 -21.36
CA GLU A 332 -10.55 -2.01 -19.99
C GLU A 332 -9.22 -2.06 -19.20
N GLN A 333 -8.13 -2.51 -19.82
CA GLN A 333 -6.81 -2.50 -19.20
C GLN A 333 -6.34 -1.07 -18.90
N LEU A 334 -6.44 -0.15 -19.86
CA LEU A 334 -6.08 1.26 -19.64
C LEU A 334 -6.94 1.91 -18.55
N ASN A 335 -8.23 1.58 -18.48
CA ASN A 335 -9.10 2.08 -17.43
C ASN A 335 -8.66 1.58 -16.05
N LYS A 336 -8.27 0.29 -15.94
CA LYS A 336 -7.73 -0.27 -14.70
C LYS A 336 -6.42 0.41 -14.27
N GLU A 337 -5.51 0.64 -15.21
CA GLU A 337 -4.27 1.39 -14.94
C GLU A 337 -4.57 2.84 -14.48
N GLY A 338 -5.59 3.47 -15.07
CA GLY A 338 -6.09 4.78 -14.64
C GLY A 338 -6.63 4.79 -13.21
N GLU A 339 -7.40 3.77 -12.82
CA GLU A 339 -7.90 3.61 -11.45
C GLU A 339 -6.76 3.41 -10.43
N GLU A 340 -5.75 2.61 -10.78
CA GLU A 340 -4.56 2.38 -9.93
C GLU A 340 -3.76 3.69 -9.75
N LEU A 341 -3.55 4.45 -10.82
CA LEU A 341 -2.88 5.75 -10.76
C LEU A 341 -3.67 6.78 -9.94
N GLN A 342 -5.00 6.80 -10.07
CA GLN A 342 -5.86 7.67 -9.28
C GLN A 342 -5.79 7.31 -7.79
N GLY A 343 -5.78 6.01 -7.46
CA GLY A 343 -5.57 5.53 -6.09
C GLY A 343 -4.23 5.96 -5.51
N ALA A 344 -3.15 5.84 -6.29
CA ALA A 344 -1.82 6.28 -5.89
C ALA A 344 -1.73 7.80 -5.68
N LEU A 345 -2.39 8.59 -6.54
CA LEU A 345 -2.48 10.05 -6.42
C LEU A 345 -3.20 10.46 -5.13
N ASN A 346 -4.36 9.86 -4.84
CA ASN A 346 -5.11 10.12 -3.62
C ASN A 346 -4.30 9.77 -2.36
N ALA A 347 -3.55 8.66 -2.38
CA ALA A 347 -2.67 8.28 -1.27
C ALA A 347 -1.55 9.32 -1.04
N LYS A 348 -0.95 9.83 -2.12
CA LYS A 348 0.07 10.90 -2.04
C LYS A 348 -0.50 12.24 -1.58
N GLU A 349 -1.74 12.54 -1.93
CA GLU A 349 -2.43 13.73 -1.44
C GLU A 349 -2.66 13.67 0.07
N MET A 350 -3.09 12.51 0.60
CA MET A 350 -3.25 12.30 2.05
C MET A 350 -1.91 12.42 2.79
N GLU A 351 -0.83 11.84 2.27
CA GLU A 351 0.52 11.98 2.82
C GLU A 351 0.95 13.46 2.88
N ASN A 352 0.68 14.22 1.81
CA ASN A 352 0.98 15.65 1.75
C ASN A 352 0.17 16.45 2.78
N GLN A 353 -1.11 16.12 2.98
CA GLN A 353 -1.94 16.72 4.04
C GLN A 353 -1.39 16.41 5.44
N THR A 354 -0.92 15.17 5.69
CA THR A 354 -0.28 14.81 6.96
C THR A 354 1.01 15.61 7.18
N LEU A 355 1.88 15.72 6.17
CA LEU A 355 3.10 16.50 6.24
C LEU A 355 2.83 18.00 6.50
N LYS A 356 1.81 18.58 5.87
CA LYS A 356 1.38 19.96 6.15
C LYS A 356 0.97 20.15 7.62
N HIS A 357 0.24 19.20 8.19
CA HIS A 357 -0.12 19.24 9.62
C HIS A 357 1.10 19.14 10.53
N GLN A 358 2.07 18.28 10.22
CA GLN A 358 3.32 18.16 10.97
C GLN A 358 4.13 19.46 10.91
N ILE A 359 4.28 20.05 9.72
CA ILE A 359 4.96 21.35 9.55
C ILE A 359 4.27 22.43 10.38
N MET A 360 2.93 22.48 10.37
CA MET A 360 2.18 23.44 11.17
C MET A 360 2.40 23.23 12.68
N ASN A 361 2.46 21.98 13.14
CA ASN A 361 2.74 21.67 14.54
C ASN A 361 4.16 22.06 14.95
N LEU A 362 5.17 21.69 14.16
CA LEU A 362 6.56 22.09 14.40
C LEU A 362 6.73 23.61 14.38
N THR A 363 6.05 24.30 13.46
CA THR A 363 6.04 25.76 13.41
C THR A 363 5.47 26.35 14.70
N ARG A 364 4.38 25.77 15.23
CA ARG A 364 3.78 26.18 16.50
C ARG A 364 4.74 25.94 17.68
N GLU A 365 5.46 24.82 17.70
CA GLU A 365 6.48 24.53 18.73
C GLU A 365 7.68 25.47 18.66
N ILE A 366 8.21 25.74 17.47
CA ILE A 366 9.28 26.73 17.25
C ILE A 366 8.83 28.11 17.78
N ASN A 367 7.61 28.52 17.46
CA ASN A 367 7.08 29.79 17.97
C ASN A 367 6.92 29.77 19.50
N LYS A 368 6.49 28.64 20.09
CA LYS A 368 6.40 28.47 21.55
C LYS A 368 7.79 28.57 22.21
N LEU A 369 8.81 27.96 21.62
CA LEU A 369 10.20 28.04 22.10
C LEU A 369 10.77 29.45 21.95
N ARG A 370 10.45 30.17 20.86
CA ARG A 370 10.83 31.57 20.67
C ARG A 370 10.15 32.54 21.65
N LEU A 371 8.95 32.20 22.10
CA LEU A 371 8.22 32.96 23.12
C LEU A 371 8.65 32.64 24.55
N GLN A 372 9.44 31.57 24.77
CA GLN A 372 10.05 31.39 26.07
C GLN A 372 11.02 32.56 26.32
N PRO A 373 11.04 33.11 27.55
CA PRO A 373 11.99 34.16 27.88
C PRO A 373 13.40 33.67 27.52
N PRO A 374 14.21 34.49 26.83
CA PRO A 374 15.56 34.10 26.47
C PRO A 374 16.26 33.64 27.75
N VAL A 375 16.88 32.46 27.69
CA VAL A 375 17.68 31.95 28.80
C VAL A 375 18.65 33.06 29.20
N ASP A 376 18.64 33.43 30.48
CA ASP A 376 19.42 34.54 30.97
C ASP A 376 20.89 34.33 30.59
N VAL A 377 21.37 35.16 29.65
CA VAL A 377 22.73 35.07 29.13
C VAL A 377 23.73 35.27 30.27
N SER A 378 23.34 36.04 31.30
CA SER A 378 24.11 36.20 32.53
C SER A 378 24.30 34.86 33.25
N LEU A 379 23.23 34.07 33.40
CA LEU A 379 23.30 32.75 34.04
C LEU A 379 24.20 31.79 33.25
N ILE A 380 24.13 31.81 31.92
CA ILE A 380 25.03 31.02 31.07
C ILE A 380 26.48 31.43 31.30
N GLU A 381 26.75 32.73 31.36
CA GLU A 381 28.11 33.25 31.57
C GLU A 381 28.64 32.92 32.97
N ILE A 382 27.77 32.99 34.00
CA ILE A 382 28.09 32.55 35.37
C ILE A 382 28.42 31.05 35.39
N LEU A 383 27.61 30.22 34.73
CA LEU A 383 27.86 28.77 34.66
C LEU A 383 29.18 28.46 33.92
N LYS A 384 29.50 29.19 32.85
CA LYS A 384 30.80 29.06 32.17
C LYS A 384 31.96 29.41 33.11
N GLN A 385 31.84 30.52 33.85
CA GLN A 385 32.86 30.91 34.83
C GLN A 385 33.00 29.86 35.93
N GLN A 386 31.91 29.29 36.43
CA GLN A 386 31.94 28.24 37.43
C GLN A 386 32.62 26.97 36.91
N ILE A 387 32.32 26.55 35.68
CA ILE A 387 32.99 25.42 35.03
C ILE A 387 34.49 25.71 34.87
N GLN A 388 34.85 26.93 34.48
CA GLN A 388 36.25 27.33 34.32
C GLN A 388 37.00 27.26 35.65
N VAL A 389 36.47 27.86 36.72
CA VAL A 389 37.08 27.82 38.06
C VAL A 389 37.23 26.38 38.54
N CYS A 390 36.18 25.55 38.43
CA CYS A 390 36.28 24.14 38.80
C CYS A 390 37.36 23.39 37.98
N THR A 391 37.50 23.72 36.68
CA THR A 391 38.53 23.12 35.82
C THR A 391 39.94 23.56 36.22
N GLU A 392 40.11 24.82 36.59
CA GLU A 392 41.37 25.35 37.12
C GLU A 392 41.73 24.68 38.46
N ASP A 393 40.78 24.54 39.38
CA ASP A 393 40.95 23.87 40.68
C ASP A 393 41.31 22.38 40.53
N PHE A 394 40.68 21.66 39.62
CA PHE A 394 41.05 20.26 39.36
C PHE A 394 42.47 20.15 38.76
N ASN A 395 42.90 21.12 37.96
CA ASN A 395 44.24 21.13 37.39
C ASN A 395 45.31 21.48 38.43
N THR A 396 45.04 22.40 39.36
CA THR A 396 45.96 22.70 40.47
C THR A 396 46.04 21.52 41.42
N GLU A 397 44.91 20.92 41.80
CA GLU A 397 44.88 19.71 42.64
C GLU A 397 45.66 18.56 41.98
N ARG A 398 45.52 18.38 40.66
CA ARG A 398 46.26 17.35 39.92
C ARG A 398 47.77 17.59 39.98
N LYS A 399 48.24 18.83 39.84
CA LYS A 399 49.65 19.20 39.99
C LYS A 399 50.15 18.96 41.40
N ASP A 400 49.35 19.26 42.41
CA ASP A 400 49.71 19.03 43.81
C ASP A 400 49.81 17.54 44.11
N ARG A 401 48.89 16.72 43.60
CA ARG A 401 48.96 15.25 43.69
C ARG A 401 50.22 14.71 43.00
N GLU A 402 50.57 15.22 41.82
CA GLU A 402 51.80 14.82 41.11
C GLU A 402 53.05 15.20 41.91
N HIS A 403 53.11 16.41 42.46
CA HIS A 403 54.20 16.85 43.32
C HIS A 403 54.32 15.99 44.59
N ALA A 404 53.20 15.66 45.25
CA ALA A 404 53.18 14.79 46.43
C ALA A 404 53.67 13.37 46.10
N VAL A 405 53.25 12.80 44.97
CA VAL A 405 53.72 11.48 44.49
C VAL A 405 55.21 11.51 44.20
N ASN A 406 55.71 12.54 43.52
CA ASN A 406 57.13 12.70 43.24
C ASN A 406 57.95 12.87 44.54
N LYS A 407 57.43 13.61 45.52
CA LYS A 407 58.09 13.75 46.83
C LYS A 407 58.11 12.44 47.61
N ALA A 408 57.01 11.70 47.61
CA ALA A 408 56.94 10.38 48.22
C ALA A 408 57.96 9.41 47.59
N LYS A 409 58.08 9.43 46.25
CA LYS A 409 59.09 8.65 45.54
C LYS A 409 60.52 9.05 45.92
N GLN A 410 60.82 10.35 45.97
CA GLN A 410 62.13 10.84 46.41
C GLN A 410 62.48 10.35 47.83
N LEU A 411 61.53 10.45 48.76
CA LEU A 411 61.72 9.98 50.14
C LEU A 411 61.88 8.45 50.21
N GLN A 412 61.18 7.71 49.37
CA GLN A 412 61.35 6.26 49.25
C GLN A 412 62.75 5.89 48.74
N ASP A 413 63.27 6.61 47.74
CA ASP A 413 64.62 6.42 47.21
C ASP A 413 65.69 6.78 48.25
N GLU A 414 65.52 7.86 49.01
CA GLU A 414 66.38 8.24 50.14
C GLU A 414 66.36 7.18 51.26
N LEU A 415 65.18 6.66 51.59
CA LEU A 415 65.03 5.57 52.57
C LEU A 415 65.77 4.31 52.11
N ASN A 416 65.60 3.92 50.84
CA ASN A 416 66.30 2.78 50.26
C ASN A 416 67.83 2.98 50.28
N ARG A 417 68.31 4.19 50.00
CA ARG A 417 69.73 4.55 50.10
C ARG A 417 70.25 4.34 51.53
N VAL A 418 69.57 4.91 52.52
CA VAL A 418 69.96 4.78 53.94
C VAL A 418 69.89 3.32 54.41
N VAL A 419 68.91 2.55 53.95
CA VAL A 419 68.84 1.10 54.24
C VAL A 419 70.06 0.38 53.67
N SER A 420 70.45 0.66 52.43
CA SER A 420 71.65 0.06 51.82
C SER A 420 72.95 0.45 52.55
N GLU A 421 73.08 1.71 52.98
CA GLU A 421 74.20 2.19 53.80
C GLU A 421 74.26 1.43 55.15
N ASN A 422 73.12 1.25 55.81
CA ASN A 422 73.03 0.48 57.05
C ASN A 422 73.38 -1.00 56.85
N GLU A 423 73.01 -1.62 55.73
CA GLU A 423 73.40 -2.99 55.41
C GLU A 423 74.92 -3.13 55.24
N VAL A 424 75.57 -2.16 54.60
CA VAL A 424 77.04 -2.12 54.48
C VAL A 424 77.68 -1.99 55.85
N LEU A 425 77.23 -1.03 56.67
CA LEU A 425 77.74 -0.86 58.03
C LEU A 425 77.55 -2.10 58.91
N ARG A 426 76.42 -2.80 58.77
CA ARG A 426 76.20 -4.09 59.46
C ARG A 426 77.21 -5.14 59.04
N LYS A 427 77.48 -5.29 57.73
CA LYS A 427 78.51 -6.21 57.22
C LYS A 427 79.90 -5.85 57.75
N ASP A 428 80.24 -4.56 57.83
CA ASP A 428 81.51 -4.10 58.37
C ASP A 428 81.64 -4.41 59.86
N ILE A 429 80.58 -4.22 60.65
CA ILE A 429 80.53 -4.61 62.06
C ILE A 429 80.75 -6.12 62.20
N ASP A 430 80.05 -6.94 61.40
CA ASP A 430 80.20 -8.41 61.44
C ASP A 430 81.63 -8.84 61.07
N ASN A 431 82.27 -8.17 60.10
CA ASN A 431 83.65 -8.42 59.71
C ASN A 431 84.64 -8.06 60.83
N LEU A 432 84.43 -6.91 61.50
CA LEU A 432 85.24 -6.50 62.65
C LEU A 432 85.09 -7.47 63.83
N GLN A 433 83.87 -7.97 64.09
CA GLN A 433 83.64 -8.98 65.12
C GLN A 433 84.36 -10.31 64.82
N LYS A 434 84.44 -10.73 63.55
CA LYS A 434 85.22 -11.91 63.14
C LYS A 434 86.73 -11.73 63.39
N ILE A 435 87.29 -10.54 63.13
CA ILE A 435 88.70 -10.22 63.43
C ILE A 435 88.95 -10.24 64.95
N LYS A 436 87.98 -9.86 65.77
CA LYS A 436 88.12 -9.89 67.23
C LYS A 436 88.22 -11.32 67.81
N HIS A 437 87.85 -12.35 67.05
CA HIS A 437 87.89 -13.76 67.47
C HIS A 437 89.10 -14.55 66.92
N THR A 438 90.09 -13.91 66.30
CA THR A 438 91.42 -14.53 66.08
C THR A 438 92.22 -14.60 67.39
N PRO A 439 92.91 -15.71 67.69
CA PRO A 439 93.55 -15.94 68.98
C PRO A 439 94.69 -14.96 69.25
N GLU A 440 94.60 -14.40 70.45
CA GLU A 440 95.48 -13.49 71.16
C GLU A 440 96.98 -13.82 71.01
N VAL A 441 97.68 -13.05 70.19
CA VAL A 441 99.14 -12.93 70.26
C VAL A 441 99.45 -12.07 71.48
N GLN A 442 100.07 -12.70 72.48
CA GLN A 442 100.59 -12.06 73.69
C GLN A 442 101.48 -10.86 73.33
N PHE A 443 101.06 -9.66 73.71
CA PHE A 443 101.92 -8.50 73.79
C PHE A 443 101.90 -7.92 75.20
N ASP A 444 103.11 -7.72 75.71
CA ASP A 444 103.45 -7.46 77.10
C ASP A 444 102.90 -6.15 77.67
N LYS A 445 102.60 -6.25 78.97
CA LYS A 445 102.29 -5.19 79.91
C LYS A 445 103.28 -4.02 79.82
N ARG A 446 102.78 -2.80 79.63
CA ARG A 446 103.39 -1.58 80.17
C ARG A 446 102.33 -0.53 80.57
N GLU A 447 102.27 -0.37 81.89
CA GLU A 447 101.96 0.79 82.73
C GLU A 447 101.11 1.98 82.23
N SER A 448 100.07 2.25 83.04
CA SER A 448 99.19 3.42 83.26
C SER A 448 99.79 4.82 83.00
N PRO A 449 98.97 5.88 82.72
CA PRO A 449 98.32 6.65 83.80
C PRO A 449 96.88 7.15 83.44
N PHE A 450 95.86 6.93 84.28
CA PHE A 450 95.36 7.87 85.29
C PHE A 450 95.35 9.34 84.83
N TRP A 451 94.20 9.92 84.41
CA TRP A 451 93.73 11.32 84.68
C TRP A 451 92.30 11.56 84.13
N MET A 452 91.45 12.20 84.97
CA MET A 452 90.14 12.87 84.75
C MET A 452 88.92 11.96 84.41
N ARG A 453 87.89 11.75 85.24
CA ARG A 453 87.16 12.56 86.25
C ARG A 453 86.49 13.84 85.72
N SER A 454 85.26 13.69 85.21
CA SER A 454 84.20 14.72 85.20
C SER A 454 82.85 14.04 84.95
N GLN A 455 82.13 13.70 86.01
CA GLN A 455 80.91 14.38 86.53
C GLN A 455 79.61 14.11 85.72
N PRO A 456 78.56 13.58 86.37
CA PRO A 456 77.19 13.65 85.86
C PRO A 456 76.55 14.96 86.35
N MET A 457 76.05 15.78 85.43
CA MET A 457 75.17 16.90 85.78
C MET A 457 73.71 16.45 85.67
N PRO A 458 72.93 16.54 86.76
CA PRO A 458 71.48 16.68 86.74
C PRO A 458 71.12 18.19 86.66
N PHE A 459 69.81 18.52 86.65
CA PHE A 459 69.18 19.85 86.52
C PHE A 459 68.90 20.28 85.06
N ASN A 460 67.75 20.85 84.68
CA ASN A 460 66.76 21.58 85.48
C ASN A 460 65.39 21.62 84.77
N ALA A 461 64.32 21.40 85.53
CA ALA A 461 63.02 22.02 85.27
C ALA A 461 63.08 23.45 85.82
N PHE A 462 62.58 24.48 85.13
CA PHE A 462 62.01 25.67 85.77
C PHE A 462 61.24 26.54 84.76
N ALA A 463 60.03 26.95 85.20
CA ALA A 463 59.19 28.12 84.89
C ALA A 463 59.51 28.98 83.63
N GLY A 464 58.55 29.52 82.87
CA GLY A 464 57.22 30.00 83.21
C GLY A 464 57.05 31.45 82.72
N ILE A 465 55.82 31.78 82.34
CA ILE A 465 55.18 33.13 82.18
C ILE A 465 54.98 33.67 80.72
N PRO A 466 53.79 34.25 80.40
CA PRO A 466 53.25 34.62 79.06
C PRO A 466 53.37 36.15 78.82
N PRO A 467 52.52 36.95 78.08
CA PRO A 467 51.43 36.74 77.09
C PRO A 467 51.57 37.61 75.79
N ASP A 468 50.66 37.45 74.81
CA ASP A 468 50.05 38.54 73.97
C ASP A 468 49.35 37.95 72.72
N ARG A 469 48.01 38.01 72.66
CA ARG A 469 47.17 39.02 71.95
C ARG A 469 47.19 38.91 70.41
N LEU A 470 46.15 38.23 69.89
CA LEU A 470 45.13 38.62 68.86
C LEU A 470 45.56 39.44 67.59
N PRO A 471 44.83 39.39 66.44
CA PRO A 471 43.43 38.96 66.28
C PRO A 471 43.10 38.03 65.09
N PHE A 472 42.13 37.15 65.33
CA PHE A 472 41.14 36.76 64.32
C PHE A 472 40.06 37.85 64.22
N PRO A 473 39.50 38.14 63.03
CA PRO A 473 38.22 38.79 62.95
C PRO A 473 37.10 37.75 63.16
N SER A 474 36.28 38.06 64.15
CA SER A 474 35.02 37.44 64.52
C SER A 474 33.84 38.02 63.73
N SER A 475 32.71 37.32 63.83
CA SER A 475 31.29 37.72 63.68
C SER A 475 30.58 36.91 62.57
N SER A 476 29.42 36.29 62.79
CA SER A 476 28.42 36.48 63.86
C SER A 476 27.55 35.23 64.04
N SER A 477 27.34 34.91 65.31
CA SER A 477 26.36 34.05 65.94
C SER A 477 24.93 34.61 65.93
N SER A 478 23.92 33.73 65.90
CA SER A 478 22.76 33.87 66.78
C SER A 478 22.10 32.50 67.06
N SER A 479 22.19 32.10 68.33
CA SER A 479 21.28 31.27 69.14
C SER A 479 19.79 31.59 68.92
N GLY A 480 18.80 30.73 69.21
CA GLY A 480 18.78 29.46 69.91
C GLY A 480 17.32 29.05 70.22
N THR A 481 17.20 28.02 71.06
CA THR A 481 16.02 27.56 71.85
C THR A 481 14.85 26.86 71.14
N SER A 482 14.72 25.58 71.47
CA SER A 482 13.48 24.77 71.46
C SER A 482 12.39 25.39 72.34
N PRO A 483 11.11 25.07 72.12
CA PRO A 483 10.51 23.98 72.91
C PRO A 483 9.45 23.13 72.17
N SER A 484 9.04 22.07 72.86
CA SER A 484 8.08 21.03 72.51
C SER A 484 6.60 21.43 72.58
N VAL A 485 5.79 20.60 71.89
CA VAL A 485 4.33 20.31 72.04
C VAL A 485 3.35 21.21 71.31
N GLY A 486 2.53 20.61 70.44
CA GLY A 486 1.26 21.18 69.98
C GLY A 486 0.69 20.53 68.72
N SER A 487 -0.24 19.59 68.89
CA SER A 487 -1.17 19.10 67.87
C SER A 487 -1.90 20.22 67.12
N SER A 488 -2.06 20.12 65.79
CA SER A 488 -3.33 20.42 65.09
C SER A 488 -3.28 20.13 63.58
N HIS A 489 -4.09 19.14 63.21
CA HIS A 489 -4.94 18.97 62.03
C HIS A 489 -4.94 19.98 60.85
N SER A 490 -4.73 19.41 59.65
CA SER A 490 -5.46 19.60 58.36
C SER A 490 -5.16 20.80 57.44
N PRO A 491 -5.49 20.77 56.11
CA PRO A 491 -5.68 19.64 55.17
C PRO A 491 -4.85 19.76 53.87
N VAL A 492 -4.50 18.61 53.26
CA VAL A 492 -4.00 18.52 51.87
C VAL A 492 -5.13 17.92 51.01
N PRO A 493 -5.40 18.43 49.80
CA PRO A 493 -6.54 18.00 48.99
C PRO A 493 -6.31 16.63 48.35
N SER A 494 -7.37 15.83 48.34
CA SER A 494 -7.48 14.49 47.76
C SER A 494 -7.15 14.44 46.27
N PRO A 495 -6.54 13.33 45.80
CA PRO A 495 -6.83 12.77 44.49
C PRO A 495 -7.87 11.65 44.63
N VAL A 496 -8.88 11.71 43.77
CA VAL A 496 -9.99 10.76 43.62
C VAL A 496 -9.44 9.40 43.15
N PRO A 497 -9.80 8.26 43.78
CA PRO A 497 -9.57 6.94 43.23
C PRO A 497 -10.78 6.51 42.38
N MET A 498 -10.58 6.33 41.07
CA MET A 498 -11.51 5.61 40.21
C MET A 498 -11.10 4.14 40.21
N SER A 499 -11.77 3.35 41.05
CA SER A 499 -11.73 1.90 41.03
C SER A 499 -12.67 1.37 39.93
N PHE A 500 -12.10 0.80 38.86
CA PHE A 500 -12.80 -0.17 38.04
C PHE A 500 -12.26 -1.56 38.37
N SER A 501 -12.97 -2.25 39.25
CA SER A 501 -12.81 -3.68 39.45
C SER A 501 -13.33 -4.41 38.21
N SER A 502 -12.44 -5.06 37.46
CA SER A 502 -12.81 -6.13 36.52
C SER A 502 -12.22 -7.43 37.02
N THR A 503 -13.02 -8.13 37.84
CA THR A 503 -12.80 -9.52 38.20
C THR A 503 -13.13 -10.41 37.00
N SER A 504 -12.12 -10.97 36.35
CA SER A 504 -12.29 -12.13 35.46
C SER A 504 -11.98 -13.40 36.24
N SER A 505 -12.95 -13.86 37.02
CA SER A 505 -12.99 -15.21 37.57
C SER A 505 -13.34 -16.19 36.46
N ALA A 506 -12.36 -17.00 36.08
CA ALA A 506 -12.57 -18.21 35.29
C ALA A 506 -12.99 -19.34 36.26
N ALA A 507 -14.26 -19.75 36.21
CA ALA A 507 -14.68 -21.12 36.50
C ALA A 507 -16.18 -21.30 36.22
N ASP A 508 -16.46 -22.48 35.67
CA ASP A 508 -17.69 -23.26 35.72
C ASP A 508 -18.87 -23.03 34.76
N ARG A 509 -19.00 -24.06 33.89
CA ARG A 509 -20.16 -24.98 33.83
C ARG A 509 -21.54 -24.35 34.03
N SER A 510 -22.30 -24.24 32.94
CA SER A 510 -23.62 -24.88 32.79
C SER A 510 -24.23 -24.52 31.43
N SER A 511 -24.50 -25.53 30.61
CA SER A 511 -25.45 -25.43 29.50
C SER A 511 -26.53 -26.47 29.76
N PHE A 512 -27.70 -25.96 30.14
CA PHE A 512 -28.98 -26.64 30.17
C PHE A 512 -29.99 -25.67 29.57
N TYR A 513 -31.09 -26.23 29.04
CA TYR A 513 -32.26 -25.62 28.36
C TYR A 513 -32.26 -25.77 26.83
N PRO A 514 -33.46 -25.88 26.21
CA PRO A 514 -34.32 -27.06 26.32
C PRO A 514 -34.84 -27.51 24.94
N SER A 515 -35.38 -28.72 24.91
CA SER A 515 -36.07 -29.30 23.76
C SER A 515 -37.50 -28.76 23.62
N GLY A 516 -37.90 -28.42 22.39
CA GLY A 516 -39.26 -28.55 21.86
C GLY A 516 -40.04 -27.25 21.58
N PRO A 517 -41.13 -27.28 20.78
CA PRO A 517 -41.75 -28.45 20.16
C PRO A 517 -41.82 -28.43 18.62
N GLN A 518 -42.04 -29.63 18.09
CA GLN A 518 -42.54 -29.90 16.75
C GLN A 518 -43.91 -29.26 16.56
N ASP A 519 -44.13 -28.65 15.38
CA ASP A 519 -45.44 -28.71 14.74
C ASP A 519 -45.27 -28.90 13.23
N SER A 520 -46.06 -29.83 12.73
CA SER A 520 -46.02 -30.39 11.38
C SER A 520 -47.06 -29.73 10.48
N ASN A 521 -46.87 -29.91 9.18
CA ASN A 521 -47.86 -29.78 8.09
C ASN A 521 -48.28 -28.37 7.63
N ALA A 522 -47.65 -27.93 6.54
CA ALA A 522 -48.39 -27.58 5.31
C ALA A 522 -47.41 -27.63 4.12
N GLY A 523 -47.64 -28.57 3.20
CA GLY A 523 -46.82 -28.79 2.03
C GLY A 523 -46.98 -27.70 0.98
N PHE A 524 -45.87 -27.29 0.38
CA PHE A 524 -45.87 -26.69 -0.95
C PHE A 524 -45.02 -27.54 -1.89
N ARG A 525 -45.71 -28.08 -2.89
CA ARG A 525 -45.15 -28.83 -4.01
C ARG A 525 -44.32 -27.89 -4.88
N THR A 526 -43.02 -28.13 -4.98
CA THR A 526 -42.22 -27.62 -6.10
C THR A 526 -42.31 -28.60 -7.26
N LEU A 527 -42.84 -28.13 -8.40
CA LEU A 527 -42.82 -28.83 -9.67
C LEU A 527 -41.39 -29.13 -10.12
N PRO A 528 -41.10 -30.33 -10.68
CA PRO A 528 -39.84 -30.60 -11.35
C PRO A 528 -39.82 -29.94 -12.74
N ARG A 529 -38.79 -29.13 -12.97
CA ARG A 529 -38.46 -28.53 -14.26
C ARG A 529 -38.02 -29.64 -15.22
N THR A 530 -38.75 -29.74 -16.32
CA THR A 530 -38.56 -30.69 -17.42
C THR A 530 -37.17 -30.58 -18.04
N GLY A 531 -36.57 -31.75 -18.28
CA GLY A 531 -35.24 -31.90 -18.88
C GLY A 531 -35.25 -31.58 -20.37
N TYR A 532 -34.22 -30.87 -20.81
CA TYR A 532 -33.80 -30.87 -22.20
C TYR A 532 -32.63 -31.85 -22.36
N ARG A 533 -32.91 -32.93 -23.09
CA ARG A 533 -32.01 -34.01 -23.47
C ARG A 533 -31.26 -33.57 -24.72
N GLN A 534 -30.05 -33.05 -24.57
CA GLN A 534 -29.17 -32.76 -25.70
C GLN A 534 -28.47 -34.07 -26.10
N GLN A 535 -28.92 -34.67 -27.20
CA GLN A 535 -28.22 -35.76 -27.87
C GLN A 535 -26.99 -35.15 -28.55
N VAL A 536 -25.80 -35.45 -28.05
CA VAL A 536 -24.54 -35.26 -28.77
C VAL A 536 -24.09 -36.63 -29.25
N SER A 537 -24.15 -36.81 -30.57
CA SER A 537 -23.72 -37.99 -31.28
C SER A 537 -22.21 -38.17 -31.16
N GLN A 538 -21.83 -39.41 -30.86
CA GLN A 538 -20.48 -39.91 -30.89
C GLN A 538 -19.97 -39.96 -32.34
N ALA A 539 -18.79 -39.38 -32.59
CA ALA A 539 -17.93 -39.78 -33.69
C ALA A 539 -16.52 -40.01 -33.13
N SER A 540 -16.09 -41.25 -33.29
CA SER A 540 -14.84 -41.86 -32.85
C SER A 540 -13.60 -41.31 -33.58
N GLY A 541 -12.55 -41.04 -32.82
CA GLY A 541 -11.19 -40.83 -33.32
C GLY A 541 -10.18 -41.20 -32.24
N GLN A 542 -9.53 -42.36 -32.43
CA GLN A 542 -8.53 -42.95 -31.55
C GLN A 542 -7.22 -42.15 -31.56
N THR A 543 -6.55 -41.98 -30.41
CA THR A 543 -5.08 -42.07 -30.24
C THR A 543 -4.67 -42.03 -28.76
N SER A 544 -4.50 -43.22 -28.18
CA SER A 544 -3.34 -43.72 -27.41
C SER A 544 -2.42 -42.81 -26.54
N LEU A 545 -2.30 -43.24 -25.25
CA LEU A 545 -1.13 -43.24 -24.31
C LEU A 545 -0.92 -42.05 -23.34
N PRO A 546 -0.21 -42.22 -22.19
CA PRO A 546 -0.47 -43.20 -21.13
C PRO A 546 -0.45 -42.62 -19.70
N ARG A 547 -0.94 -43.44 -18.77
CA ARG A 547 -1.02 -43.27 -17.31
C ARG A 547 0.35 -43.39 -16.64
N ALA A 548 0.76 -42.41 -15.85
CA ALA A 548 1.93 -42.51 -14.96
C ALA A 548 1.50 -42.97 -13.55
N ARG A 549 2.02 -44.14 -13.18
CA ARG A 549 2.09 -44.72 -11.83
C ARG A 549 3.19 -43.99 -11.04
N GLY A 550 2.97 -43.67 -9.76
CA GLY A 550 4.06 -43.59 -8.77
C GLY A 550 4.73 -44.97 -8.59
N PRO A 551 5.86 -45.14 -7.88
CA PRO A 551 5.96 -44.81 -6.45
C PRO A 551 7.39 -44.52 -5.88
N GLN A 552 7.42 -44.33 -4.55
CA GLN A 552 8.44 -44.76 -3.57
C GLN A 552 9.86 -44.16 -3.50
N GLU A 553 10.07 -43.37 -2.43
CA GLU A 553 11.02 -43.60 -1.31
C GLU A 553 12.02 -44.77 -1.42
N VAL A 554 13.34 -44.50 -1.44
CA VAL A 554 14.40 -45.20 -0.65
C VAL A 554 15.62 -44.28 -0.43
N GLN A 555 16.10 -44.37 0.82
CA GLN A 555 17.32 -43.93 1.51
C GLN A 555 18.71 -43.92 0.81
N ARG A 556 19.55 -43.03 1.40
CA ARG A 556 20.98 -43.15 1.81
C ARG A 556 22.12 -42.74 0.86
N SER A 557 22.80 -41.68 1.32
CA SER A 557 24.27 -41.54 1.55
C SER A 557 25.26 -41.58 0.37
N SER A 558 25.96 -40.46 0.14
CA SER A 558 27.45 -40.40 0.18
C SER A 558 27.97 -39.01 -0.23
N ALA A 559 29.09 -38.63 0.37
CA ALA A 559 29.76 -37.34 0.28
C ALA A 559 30.70 -37.26 -0.93
N SER A 560 30.86 -36.05 -1.50
CA SER A 560 32.15 -35.43 -1.92
C SER A 560 31.91 -34.09 -2.65
N PRO A 561 32.89 -33.17 -2.63
CA PRO A 561 32.68 -31.74 -2.80
C PRO A 561 32.82 -31.28 -4.25
N VAL A 562 31.91 -30.41 -4.71
CA VAL A 562 32.01 -29.77 -6.03
C VAL A 562 32.72 -28.42 -5.87
N SER A 563 33.87 -28.32 -6.54
CA SER A 563 34.67 -27.12 -6.73
C SER A 563 33.88 -26.01 -7.42
N MET A 564 34.03 -24.80 -6.91
CA MET A 564 33.65 -23.56 -7.57
C MET A 564 34.52 -23.35 -8.83
N PRO A 565 33.96 -22.96 -9.99
CA PRO A 565 34.77 -22.56 -11.12
C PRO A 565 35.33 -21.16 -10.89
N ALA A 566 36.59 -20.99 -11.28
CA ALA A 566 37.37 -19.77 -11.16
C ALA A 566 36.71 -18.58 -11.88
N LEU A 567 36.66 -17.45 -11.18
CA LEU A 567 36.35 -16.14 -11.75
C LEU A 567 37.46 -15.74 -12.72
N SER A 568 37.14 -15.77 -14.00
CA SER A 568 37.95 -15.16 -15.04
C SER A 568 37.68 -13.66 -15.06
N ASN A 569 38.72 -12.87 -14.79
CA ASN A 569 38.77 -11.43 -14.94
C ASN A 569 38.29 -11.05 -16.35
N ARG A 570 37.08 -10.47 -16.46
CA ARG A 570 36.62 -9.81 -17.67
C ARG A 570 36.39 -8.33 -17.35
N SER A 571 37.31 -7.54 -17.90
CA SER A 571 37.31 -6.08 -18.00
C SER A 571 35.92 -5.46 -17.97
N GLU A 572 35.76 -4.52 -17.06
CA GLU A 572 34.73 -3.49 -17.04
C GLU A 572 34.63 -2.81 -18.42
N GLY A 573 33.39 -2.63 -18.85
CA GLY A 573 33.02 -2.12 -20.16
C GLY A 573 31.54 -2.39 -20.38
N LEU A 574 30.70 -1.93 -19.44
CA LEU A 574 29.24 -1.96 -19.56
C LEU A 574 28.86 -1.01 -20.71
N ALA A 575 28.87 -1.52 -21.94
CA ALA A 575 28.25 -0.86 -23.07
C ALA A 575 26.74 -0.84 -22.76
N LYS A 576 26.22 0.36 -22.51
CA LYS A 576 24.79 0.59 -22.35
C LYS A 576 24.07 0.17 -23.63
N PRO A 577 22.83 -0.33 -23.55
CA PRO A 577 22.09 -0.77 -24.73
C PRO A 577 21.85 0.43 -25.67
N ASP A 578 22.32 0.30 -26.91
CA ASP A 578 22.09 1.28 -27.97
C ASP A 578 20.59 1.41 -28.27
N LEU A 579 20.14 2.63 -28.52
CA LEU A 579 18.73 2.95 -28.78
C LEU A 579 18.41 2.63 -30.24
N THR A 580 17.39 1.81 -30.52
CA THR A 580 17.06 1.40 -31.90
C THR A 580 15.75 2.01 -32.39
N CYS A 581 15.71 2.46 -33.65
CA CYS A 581 14.47 2.92 -34.29
C CYS A 581 13.49 1.76 -34.48
N PRO A 582 12.25 1.82 -33.99
CA PRO A 582 11.30 0.72 -34.09
C PRO A 582 10.81 0.44 -35.53
N LYS A 583 10.98 1.39 -36.46
CA LYS A 583 10.51 1.24 -37.85
C LYS A 583 11.52 0.50 -38.73
N CYS A 584 12.81 0.84 -38.64
CA CYS A 584 13.85 0.29 -39.52
C CYS A 584 15.01 -0.40 -38.76
N SER A 585 14.91 -0.51 -37.44
CA SER A 585 15.91 -1.11 -36.54
C SER A 585 17.30 -0.46 -36.58
N LYS A 586 17.42 0.76 -37.10
CA LYS A 586 18.69 1.51 -37.08
C LYS A 586 19.09 1.85 -35.64
N GLU A 587 20.33 1.53 -35.27
CA GLU A 587 20.90 1.76 -33.92
C GLU A 587 21.45 3.19 -33.79
N PHE A 588 21.31 3.77 -32.60
CA PHE A 588 21.76 5.09 -32.22
C PHE A 588 22.42 5.02 -30.85
N ALA A 589 23.55 5.71 -30.68
CA ALA A 589 24.19 5.82 -29.37
C ALA A 589 23.29 6.61 -28.40
N GLU A 590 23.44 6.40 -27.08
CA GLU A 590 22.67 7.12 -26.05
C GLU A 590 22.82 8.66 -26.17
N SER A 591 23.95 9.15 -26.67
CA SER A 591 24.20 10.57 -26.95
C SER A 591 23.46 11.12 -28.18
N GLN A 592 22.89 10.25 -29.02
CA GLN A 592 22.19 10.60 -30.27
C GLN A 592 20.66 10.52 -30.14
N GLN A 593 20.12 10.63 -28.93
CA GLN A 593 18.66 10.54 -28.70
C GLN A 593 17.86 11.55 -29.54
N ALA A 594 18.37 12.76 -29.78
CA ALA A 594 17.72 13.76 -30.62
C ALA A 594 17.69 13.34 -32.12
N GLU A 595 18.76 12.70 -32.60
CA GLU A 595 18.84 12.18 -33.97
C GLU A 595 17.91 10.98 -34.16
N LEU A 596 17.77 10.12 -33.14
CA LEU A 596 16.80 9.02 -33.13
C LEU A 596 15.37 9.56 -33.27
N ILE A 597 14.99 10.58 -32.51
CA ILE A 597 13.63 11.17 -32.58
C ILE A 597 13.39 11.79 -33.97
N HIS A 598 14.36 12.56 -34.49
CA HIS A 598 14.25 13.10 -35.85
C HIS A 598 14.12 11.98 -36.88
N HIS A 599 14.91 10.92 -36.74
CA HIS A 599 14.86 9.76 -37.62
C HIS A 599 13.50 9.05 -37.56
N ILE A 600 12.95 8.77 -36.38
CA ILE A 600 11.62 8.17 -36.21
C ILE A 600 10.52 8.96 -36.94
N ASN A 601 10.61 10.30 -36.90
CA ASN A 601 9.65 11.19 -37.56
C ASN A 601 9.79 11.20 -39.09
N SER A 602 11.01 11.07 -39.61
CA SER A 602 11.28 11.02 -41.06
C SER A 602 11.29 9.61 -41.66
N CYS A 603 11.34 8.56 -40.84
CA CYS A 603 11.42 7.18 -41.28
C CYS A 603 10.03 6.74 -41.76
N THR A 604 9.88 6.66 -43.08
CA THR A 604 8.81 5.93 -43.77
C THR A 604 9.24 4.48 -43.95
N GLU A 605 8.33 3.53 -43.76
CA GLU A 605 8.58 2.07 -43.79
C GLU A 605 9.35 1.59 -45.02
#